data_AF-R1G610-F1
#
_entry.id   AF-R1G610-F1
#
_cell.length_a   1.000
_cell.length_b   1.000
_cell.length_c   1.000
_cell.angle_alpha   90.00
_cell.angle_beta   90.00
_cell.angle_gamma   90.00
#
_symmetry.space_group_name_H-M   'P 1'
#
loop_
_entity.id
_entity.type
_entity.pdbx_description
1 polymer ?
#
loop_
_entity_poly.entity_id
_entity_poly.type
_entity_poly.pdbx_seq_one_letter_code
_entity_poly.pdbx_strand_id
1 'polypeptide(L)'
;MTISDEEGEQDEWAEKLGHANFTILPKPYLPEMCDGAACRELFANWERARLNFTKHLVRTGEHFGATSKTYRLTEQKWAEVDGQWKKFHDAAVACATEDGLAYATGPTPSEPPPLMTLPALEDPKKPGQFPKLGDEDIVGPMVQAAARNLPHNRSSKKATWVKFFSDIKSPGTFFGRPAQPMGVSAGSR
;
A
#
# COMPACT_ATOMS: atom_id res chain seq x y z
N MET A 1 -34.55 -3.83 36.88
CA MET A 1 -33.86 -4.15 35.61
C MET A 1 -33.05 -2.93 35.24
N THR A 2 -31.75 -3.00 35.50
CA THR A 2 -30.79 -1.96 35.14
C THR A 2 -30.61 -2.00 33.63
N ILE A 3 -31.22 -1.04 32.94
CA ILE A 3 -30.79 -0.68 31.60
C ILE A 3 -29.43 -0.02 31.83
N SER A 4 -28.37 -0.80 31.67
CA SER A 4 -27.04 -0.23 31.53
C SER A 4 -27.10 0.57 30.24
N ASP A 5 -27.14 1.89 30.38
CA ASP A 5 -26.90 2.81 29.30
C ASP A 5 -25.47 2.54 28.80
N GLU A 6 -25.36 1.63 27.83
CA GLU A 6 -24.20 1.54 26.95
C GLU A 6 -24.21 2.86 26.18
N GLU A 7 -23.42 3.81 26.68
CA GLU A 7 -23.25 5.12 26.07
C GLU A 7 -23.13 4.92 24.57
N GLY A 8 -24.09 5.49 23.84
CA GLY A 8 -24.05 5.51 22.39
C GLY A 8 -22.82 6.28 21.99
N GLU A 9 -21.70 5.56 21.81
CA GLU A 9 -20.48 6.03 21.19
C GLU A 9 -20.91 6.55 19.83
N GLN A 10 -21.16 7.85 19.78
CA GLN A 10 -21.64 8.51 18.58
C GLN A 10 -20.48 8.41 17.59
N ASP A 11 -20.56 7.43 16.68
CA ASP A 11 -19.53 7.19 15.69
C ASP A 11 -19.38 8.46 14.86
N GLU A 12 -18.37 9.28 15.16
CA GLU A 12 -18.13 10.55 14.48
C GLU A 12 -18.03 10.35 12.96
N TRP A 13 -17.61 9.15 12.54
CA TRP A 13 -17.53 8.78 11.15
C TRP A 13 -18.88 8.49 10.52
N ALA A 14 -19.89 8.08 11.28
CA ALA A 14 -21.25 7.95 10.79
C ALA A 14 -21.81 9.31 10.36
N GLU A 15 -21.51 10.39 11.09
CA GLU A 15 -21.91 11.75 10.71
C GLU A 15 -21.12 12.28 9.50
N LYS A 16 -19.80 12.01 9.46
CA LYS A 16 -18.91 12.50 8.40
C LYS A 16 -19.10 11.77 7.06
N LEU A 17 -19.24 10.44 7.08
CA LEU A 17 -19.32 9.58 5.89
C LEU A 17 -20.76 9.18 5.54
N GLY A 18 -21.72 9.29 6.47
CA GLY A 18 -23.11 8.92 6.24
C GLY A 18 -23.23 7.47 5.74
N HIS A 19 -23.90 7.29 4.60
CA HIS A 19 -24.07 5.98 3.96
C HIS A 19 -22.77 5.35 3.42
N ALA A 20 -21.69 6.13 3.28
CA ALA A 20 -20.39 5.60 2.89
C ALA A 20 -19.57 5.12 4.10
N ASN A 21 -20.11 5.20 5.32
CA ASN A 21 -19.42 4.71 6.51
C ASN A 21 -19.16 3.20 6.42
N PHE A 22 -18.03 2.76 6.93
CA PHE A 22 -17.58 1.38 6.82
C PHE A 22 -16.91 0.87 8.11
N THR A 23 -16.82 -0.45 8.20
CA THR A 23 -16.09 -1.17 9.24
C THR A 23 -15.21 -2.21 8.56
N ILE A 24 -13.89 -2.12 8.79
CA ILE A 24 -12.95 -3.13 8.32
C ILE A 24 -12.85 -4.21 9.38
N LEU A 25 -12.93 -5.47 8.93
CA LEU A 25 -12.73 -6.64 9.78
C LEU A 25 -11.37 -7.29 9.47
N PRO A 26 -10.65 -7.78 10.48
CA PRO A 26 -10.96 -7.71 11.91
C PRO A 26 -10.90 -6.28 12.46
N LYS A 27 -11.67 -5.99 13.52
CA LYS A 27 -11.59 -4.71 14.25
C LYS A 27 -10.31 -4.68 15.10
N PRO A 28 -9.72 -3.51 15.36
CA PRO A 28 -8.65 -3.37 16.34
C PRO A 28 -9.08 -3.95 17.69
N TYR A 29 -8.20 -4.73 18.32
CA TYR A 29 -8.43 -5.28 19.65
C TYR A 29 -7.11 -5.31 20.43
N LEU A 30 -7.22 -5.24 21.75
CA LEU A 30 -6.11 -5.51 22.64
C LEU A 30 -6.19 -6.99 23.06
N PRO A 31 -5.16 -7.82 22.86
CA PRO A 31 -5.16 -9.20 23.33
C PRO A 31 -5.28 -9.23 24.87
N GLU A 32 -6.12 -10.14 25.38
CA GLU A 32 -6.30 -10.32 26.83
C GLU A 32 -5.04 -10.87 27.52
N MET A 33 -4.28 -11.70 26.80
CA MET A 33 -3.01 -12.28 27.25
C MET A 33 -1.90 -11.85 26.31
N CYS A 34 -0.83 -11.28 26.86
CA CYS A 34 0.35 -10.82 26.10
C CYS A 34 1.33 -11.94 25.78
N ASP A 35 0.85 -13.10 25.31
CA ASP A 35 1.73 -14.20 24.90
C ASP A 35 2.34 -13.94 23.51
N GLY A 36 3.52 -14.52 23.24
CA GLY A 36 4.18 -14.41 21.93
C GLY A 36 3.35 -15.00 20.78
N ALA A 37 2.45 -15.95 21.05
CA ALA A 37 1.44 -16.39 20.06
C ALA A 37 0.39 -15.31 19.79
N ALA A 38 -0.12 -14.66 20.83
CA ALA A 38 -1.14 -13.61 20.72
C ALA A 38 -0.61 -12.37 19.99
N CYS A 39 0.66 -11.97 20.22
CA CYS A 39 1.30 -10.88 19.49
C CYS A 39 1.42 -11.19 17.98
N ARG A 40 1.78 -12.43 17.61
CA ARG A 40 1.83 -12.86 16.21
C ARG A 40 0.46 -12.86 15.55
N GLU A 41 -0.56 -13.34 16.26
CA GLU A 41 -1.93 -13.34 15.77
C GLU A 41 -2.47 -11.92 15.60
N LEU A 42 -2.20 -11.03 16.57
CA LEU A 42 -2.55 -9.61 16.49
C LEU A 42 -1.95 -8.97 15.24
N PHE A 43 -0.67 -9.20 14.96
CA PHE A 43 -0.02 -8.71 13.76
C PHE A 43 -0.63 -9.30 12.47
N ALA A 44 -0.93 -10.60 12.45
CA ALA A 44 -1.58 -11.24 11.29
C ALA A 44 -2.98 -10.67 11.02
N ASN A 45 -3.73 -10.38 12.08
CA ASN A 45 -5.05 -9.76 12.00
C ASN A 45 -4.96 -8.29 11.54
N TRP A 46 -3.95 -7.56 11.99
CA TRP A 46 -3.67 -6.20 11.52
C TRP A 46 -3.37 -6.18 10.02
N GLU A 47 -2.47 -7.06 9.53
CA GLU A 47 -2.18 -7.18 8.10
C GLU A 47 -3.42 -7.56 7.29
N ARG A 48 -4.25 -8.47 7.81
CA ARG A 48 -5.53 -8.82 7.18
C ARG A 48 -6.49 -7.63 7.09
N ALA A 49 -6.55 -6.81 8.13
CA ALA A 49 -7.34 -5.58 8.11
C ALA A 49 -6.82 -4.60 7.04
N ARG A 50 -5.49 -4.39 6.95
CA ARG A 50 -4.87 -3.54 5.91
C ARG A 50 -5.23 -4.00 4.50
N LEU A 51 -5.15 -5.30 4.23
CA LEU A 51 -5.55 -5.88 2.94
C LEU A 51 -7.03 -5.66 2.63
N ASN A 52 -7.90 -5.81 3.62
CA ASN A 52 -9.33 -5.59 3.45
C ASN A 52 -9.65 -4.11 3.23
N PHE A 53 -8.94 -3.20 3.91
CA PHE A 53 -9.04 -1.77 3.65
C PHE A 53 -8.60 -1.42 2.24
N THR A 54 -7.48 -1.96 1.73
CA THR A 54 -7.05 -1.69 0.35
C THR A 54 -8.13 -2.07 -0.66
N LYS A 55 -8.81 -3.21 -0.46
CA LYS A 55 -9.96 -3.61 -1.31
C LYS A 55 -11.12 -2.63 -1.23
N HIS A 56 -11.43 -2.15 -0.02
CA HIS A 56 -12.46 -1.13 0.18
C HIS A 56 -12.09 0.19 -0.49
N LEU A 57 -10.85 0.66 -0.32
CA LEU A 57 -10.36 1.90 -0.89
C LEU A 57 -10.44 1.92 -2.42
N VAL A 58 -10.11 0.81 -3.09
CA VAL A 58 -10.28 0.67 -4.54
C VAL A 58 -11.74 0.84 -4.94
N ARG A 59 -12.68 0.16 -4.26
CA ARG A 59 -14.12 0.30 -4.53
C ARG A 59 -14.61 1.73 -4.30
N THR A 60 -14.16 2.36 -3.22
CA THR A 60 -14.51 3.75 -2.89
C THR A 60 -13.97 4.71 -3.96
N GLY A 61 -12.76 4.48 -4.46
CA GLY A 61 -12.19 5.23 -5.59
C GLY A 61 -12.97 5.05 -6.89
N GLU A 62 -13.48 3.85 -7.16
CA GLU A 62 -14.32 3.57 -8.34
C GLU A 62 -15.71 4.22 -8.23
N HIS A 63 -16.32 4.19 -7.05
CA HIS A 63 -17.68 4.71 -6.83
C HIS A 63 -17.73 6.24 -6.71
N PHE A 64 -16.77 6.84 -6.01
CA PHE A 64 -16.80 8.27 -5.69
C PHE A 64 -15.72 9.07 -6.42
N GLY A 65 -14.66 8.41 -6.91
CA GLY A 65 -13.48 9.06 -7.47
C GLY A 65 -12.40 9.32 -6.41
N ALA A 66 -11.13 9.14 -6.80
CA ALA A 66 -9.96 9.29 -5.91
C ALA A 66 -9.74 10.72 -5.36
N THR A 67 -10.30 11.74 -6.01
CA THR A 67 -10.22 13.15 -5.57
C THR A 67 -11.41 13.59 -4.73
N SER A 68 -12.38 12.70 -4.50
CA SER A 68 -13.62 13.03 -3.78
C SER A 68 -13.40 13.24 -2.28
N LYS A 69 -14.31 14.00 -1.66
CA LYS A 69 -14.34 14.19 -0.19
C LYS A 69 -14.52 12.86 0.54
N THR A 70 -15.39 11.98 0.04
CA THR A 70 -15.65 10.66 0.62
C THR A 70 -14.38 9.80 0.61
N TYR A 71 -13.63 9.81 -0.50
CA TYR A 71 -12.36 9.08 -0.59
C TYR A 71 -11.35 9.59 0.46
N ARG A 72 -11.18 10.91 0.58
CA ARG A 72 -10.29 11.51 1.61
C ARG A 72 -10.72 11.18 3.04
N LEU A 73 -12.01 11.28 3.34
CA LEU A 73 -12.54 10.92 4.66
C LEU A 73 -12.37 9.43 4.94
N THR A 74 -12.45 8.58 3.93
CA THR A 74 -12.21 7.14 4.03
C THR A 74 -10.76 6.85 4.42
N GLU A 75 -9.80 7.53 3.80
CA GLU A 75 -8.38 7.44 4.18
C GLU A 75 -8.12 7.96 5.59
N GLN A 76 -8.76 9.07 5.97
CA GLN A 76 -8.63 9.63 7.32
C GLN A 76 -9.18 8.69 8.40
N LYS A 77 -10.38 8.11 8.19
CA LYS A 77 -10.93 7.08 9.08
C LYS A 77 -9.97 5.91 9.22
N TRP A 78 -9.42 5.46 8.11
CA TRP A 78 -8.46 4.36 8.13
C TRP A 78 -7.19 4.68 8.88
N ALA A 79 -6.65 5.89 8.75
CA ALA A 79 -5.47 6.32 9.50
C ALA A 79 -5.69 6.26 11.02
N GLU A 80 -6.90 6.58 11.51
CA GLU A 80 -7.24 6.44 12.93
C GLU A 80 -7.29 4.96 13.35
N VAL A 81 -7.92 4.10 12.55
CA VAL A 81 -8.00 2.64 12.80
C VAL A 81 -6.62 1.99 12.77
N ASP A 82 -5.78 2.35 11.79
CA ASP A 82 -4.40 1.85 11.67
C ASP A 82 -3.52 2.34 12.82
N GLY A 83 -3.73 3.58 13.28
CA GLY A 83 -3.11 4.11 14.49
C GLY A 83 -3.52 3.36 15.76
N GLN A 84 -4.80 2.93 15.88
CA GLN A 84 -5.25 2.08 16.99
C GLN A 84 -4.58 0.70 16.96
N TRP A 85 -4.52 0.06 15.79
CA TRP A 85 -3.79 -1.20 15.61
C TRP A 85 -2.34 -1.10 16.05
N LYS A 86 -1.65 -0.03 15.64
CA LYS A 86 -0.27 0.22 16.03
C LYS A 86 -0.13 0.35 17.54
N LYS A 87 -0.98 1.14 18.20
CA LYS A 87 -0.97 1.30 19.67
C LYS A 87 -1.16 -0.03 20.39
N PHE A 88 -2.09 -0.87 19.94
CA PHE A 88 -2.34 -2.18 20.54
C PHE A 88 -1.18 -3.14 20.32
N HIS A 89 -0.59 -3.11 19.13
CA HIS A 89 0.61 -3.89 18.83
C HIS A 89 1.79 -3.46 19.71
N ASP A 90 2.06 -2.16 19.82
CA ASP A 90 3.14 -1.62 20.65
C ASP A 90 2.93 -1.99 22.14
N ALA A 91 1.69 -1.91 22.64
CA ALA A 91 1.34 -2.32 23.99
C ALA A 91 1.51 -3.83 24.22
N ALA A 92 1.07 -4.67 23.28
CA ALA A 92 1.23 -6.12 23.36
C ALA A 92 2.70 -6.54 23.33
N VAL A 93 3.53 -5.86 22.52
CA VAL A 93 4.97 -6.08 22.48
C VAL A 93 5.63 -5.67 23.79
N ALA A 94 5.30 -4.50 24.34
CA ALA A 94 5.85 -4.04 25.61
C ALA A 94 5.54 -5.03 26.76
N CYS A 95 4.29 -5.46 26.85
CA CYS A 95 3.83 -6.44 27.83
C CYS A 95 4.58 -7.78 27.68
N ALA A 96 4.73 -8.30 26.45
CA ALA A 96 5.49 -9.53 26.20
C ALA A 96 6.98 -9.39 26.59
N THR A 97 7.59 -8.21 26.40
CA THR A 97 8.99 -7.98 26.83
C THR A 97 9.17 -7.93 28.34
N GLU A 98 8.16 -7.47 29.08
CA GLU A 98 8.17 -7.43 30.56
C GLU A 98 8.02 -8.82 31.18
N ASP A 99 7.20 -9.69 30.57
CA ASP A 99 6.98 -11.08 31.01
C ASP A 99 8.19 -12.01 30.80
N GLY A 100 9.34 -11.48 30.37
CA GLY A 100 10.57 -12.25 30.17
C GLY A 100 10.51 -13.21 28.98
N LEU A 101 9.38 -13.25 28.26
CA LEU A 101 9.31 -13.69 26.88
C LEU A 101 9.96 -12.60 26.04
N ALA A 102 11.30 -12.56 26.11
CA ALA A 102 12.11 -12.06 25.03
C ALA A 102 11.58 -12.74 23.76
N TYR A 103 10.67 -12.06 23.04
CA TYR A 103 10.79 -11.97 21.60
C TYR A 103 12.25 -11.61 21.43
N ALA A 104 13.05 -12.64 21.20
CA ALA A 104 14.31 -12.50 20.56
C ALA A 104 13.98 -11.55 19.41
N THR A 105 14.42 -10.31 19.54
CA THR A 105 15.10 -9.62 18.46
C THR A 105 15.67 -10.75 17.61
N GLY A 106 14.97 -11.10 16.51
CA GLY A 106 15.37 -12.23 15.69
C GLY A 106 16.86 -12.10 15.51
N PRO A 107 17.63 -13.18 15.79
CA PRO A 107 19.01 -13.11 16.27
C PRO A 107 19.67 -11.90 15.67
N THR A 108 19.94 -10.85 16.47
CA THR A 108 20.70 -9.69 16.00
C THR A 108 21.84 -10.27 15.19
N PRO A 109 21.93 -10.03 13.87
CA PRO A 109 23.06 -10.49 13.10
C PRO A 109 24.23 -9.62 13.57
N SER A 110 24.82 -9.96 14.73
CA SER A 110 26.13 -9.50 15.15
C SER A 110 27.18 -10.27 14.36
N GLU A 111 26.98 -10.31 13.06
CA GLU A 111 27.94 -10.59 12.02
C GLU A 111 27.21 -10.15 10.75
N PRO A 112 27.76 -9.20 9.95
CA PRO A 112 27.24 -9.05 8.60
C PRO A 112 27.29 -10.46 7.99
N PRO A 113 26.16 -11.04 7.54
CA PRO A 113 26.24 -12.29 6.79
C PRO A 113 27.33 -12.06 5.74
N PRO A 114 28.40 -12.88 5.70
CA PRO A 114 29.49 -12.63 4.78
C PRO A 114 28.82 -12.44 3.44
N LEU A 115 28.98 -11.22 2.89
CA LEU A 115 28.38 -10.81 1.63
C LEU A 115 28.49 -12.04 0.76
N MET A 116 27.36 -12.68 0.44
CA MET A 116 27.40 -13.82 -0.45
C MET A 116 28.01 -13.23 -1.71
N THR A 117 29.30 -13.50 -1.89
CA THR A 117 30.06 -13.05 -3.03
C THR A 117 29.33 -13.77 -4.14
N LEU A 118 28.49 -13.03 -4.87
CA LEU A 118 27.89 -13.50 -6.10
C LEU A 118 29.03 -14.19 -6.83
N PRO A 119 28.97 -15.52 -7.06
CA PRO A 119 30.05 -16.22 -7.72
C PRO A 119 30.36 -15.43 -8.98
N ALA A 120 31.53 -14.81 -9.04
CA ALA A 120 31.91 -14.02 -10.19
C ALA A 120 31.75 -14.92 -11.40
N LEU A 121 30.92 -14.49 -12.36
CA LEU A 121 30.47 -15.27 -13.51
C LEU A 121 31.60 -15.67 -14.47
N GLU A 122 32.84 -15.34 -14.14
CA GLU A 122 34.02 -15.54 -14.99
C GLU A 122 35.12 -16.23 -14.20
N ASP A 123 34.94 -17.53 -13.96
CA ASP A 123 36.00 -18.41 -13.49
C ASP A 123 36.73 -18.96 -14.74
N PRO A 124 38.01 -18.60 -15.01
CA PRO A 124 38.72 -18.99 -16.23
C PRO A 124 38.97 -20.50 -16.36
N LYS A 125 38.66 -21.29 -15.32
CA LYS A 125 38.73 -22.75 -15.31
C LYS A 125 37.39 -23.46 -15.52
N LYS A 126 36.27 -22.73 -15.53
CA LYS A 126 34.95 -23.30 -15.81
C LYS A 126 34.25 -22.38 -16.81
N PRO A 127 34.34 -22.65 -18.13
CA PRO A 127 33.56 -21.88 -19.09
C PRO A 127 32.10 -22.02 -18.69
N GLY A 128 31.50 -20.89 -18.29
CA GLY A 128 30.10 -20.82 -17.89
C GLY A 128 29.26 -21.51 -18.95
N GLN A 129 28.42 -22.45 -18.51
CA GLN A 129 27.57 -23.26 -19.37
C GLN A 129 26.35 -22.47 -19.85
N PHE A 130 26.53 -21.17 -20.06
CA PHE A 130 25.66 -20.38 -20.91
C PHE A 130 26.17 -20.61 -22.32
N PRO A 131 25.40 -21.30 -23.19
CA PRO A 131 25.74 -21.38 -24.59
C PRO A 131 26.01 -19.94 -25.07
N LYS A 132 27.22 -19.70 -25.59
CA LYS A 132 27.54 -18.42 -26.22
C LYS A 132 26.61 -18.34 -27.42
N LEU A 133 25.49 -17.63 -27.29
CA LEU A 133 24.66 -17.24 -28.43
C LEU A 133 25.56 -16.36 -29.30
N GLY A 134 26.28 -16.98 -30.24
CA GLY A 134 26.70 -16.28 -31.44
C GLY A 134 25.43 -15.84 -32.14
N ASP A 135 25.43 -14.65 -32.73
CA ASP A 135 24.32 -14.09 -33.50
C ASP A 135 24.08 -14.85 -34.82
N GLU A 136 24.22 -16.17 -34.83
CA GLU A 136 23.96 -17.03 -35.98
C GLU A 136 22.57 -17.68 -35.80
N ASP A 137 21.59 -17.12 -36.53
CA ASP A 137 20.30 -17.69 -36.90
C ASP A 137 19.61 -18.62 -35.88
N ILE A 138 19.11 -18.05 -34.78
CA ILE A 138 18.07 -18.73 -33.98
C ILE A 138 16.73 -18.61 -34.72
N VAL A 139 16.59 -19.36 -35.81
CA VAL A 139 15.31 -19.63 -36.47
C VAL A 139 14.97 -21.12 -36.31
N GLY A 140 14.31 -21.43 -35.20
CA GLY A 140 13.60 -22.70 -35.05
C GLY A 140 12.26 -22.65 -35.80
N PRO A 141 11.75 -23.78 -36.33
CA PRO A 141 10.45 -23.82 -36.97
C PRO A 141 9.36 -23.39 -35.98
N MET A 142 8.66 -22.30 -36.29
CA MET A 142 7.54 -21.78 -35.52
C MET A 142 6.37 -22.77 -35.64
N VAL A 143 6.21 -23.67 -34.65
CA VAL A 143 5.03 -24.52 -34.55
C VAL A 143 3.89 -23.68 -33.97
N GLN A 144 2.99 -23.20 -34.83
CA GLN A 144 1.73 -22.63 -34.42
C GLN A 144 0.83 -23.75 -33.90
N ALA A 145 0.70 -23.87 -32.59
CA ALA A 145 -0.39 -24.67 -32.01
C ALA A 145 -1.71 -24.04 -32.48
N ALA A 146 -2.48 -24.78 -33.28
CA ALA A 146 -3.80 -24.35 -33.72
C ALA A 146 -4.63 -24.00 -32.48
N ALA A 147 -5.15 -22.77 -32.46
CA ALA A 147 -6.05 -22.32 -31.41
C ALA A 147 -7.28 -23.24 -31.41
N ARG A 148 -7.36 -24.12 -30.42
CA ARG A 148 -8.63 -24.79 -30.10
C ARG A 148 -9.62 -23.68 -29.78
N ASN A 149 -10.60 -23.52 -30.66
CA ASN A 149 -11.73 -22.61 -30.49
C ASN A 149 -12.42 -22.88 -29.16
N LEU A 150 -11.97 -22.18 -28.11
CA LEU A 150 -12.67 -22.08 -26.84
C LEU A 150 -13.49 -20.79 -26.90
N PRO A 151 -14.80 -20.84 -26.63
CA PRO A 151 -15.66 -19.69 -26.75
C PRO A 151 -15.16 -18.55 -25.86
N HIS A 152 -14.95 -17.44 -26.54
CA HIS A 152 -14.70 -16.11 -26.06
C HIS A 152 -15.61 -15.69 -24.89
N ASN A 153 -15.02 -15.44 -23.72
CA ASN A 153 -15.57 -14.47 -22.79
C ASN A 153 -14.54 -13.35 -22.59
N ARG A 154 -14.69 -12.29 -23.40
CA ARG A 154 -13.91 -11.06 -23.29
C ARG A 154 -14.39 -10.27 -22.08
N SER A 155 -13.56 -10.20 -21.05
CA SER A 155 -13.46 -9.01 -20.20
C SER A 155 -11.99 -8.64 -20.01
N SER A 156 -11.40 -8.10 -21.07
CA SER A 156 -10.09 -7.44 -21.03
C SER A 156 -10.23 -6.11 -20.31
N LYS A 157 -9.80 -6.05 -19.03
CA LYS A 157 -9.56 -4.80 -18.30
C LYS A 157 -8.45 -4.97 -17.25
N LYS A 158 -7.22 -5.27 -17.68
CA LYS A 158 -6.03 -5.10 -16.83
C LYS A 158 -4.81 -4.70 -17.67
N ALA A 159 -4.73 -3.42 -18.03
CA ALA A 159 -3.51 -2.79 -18.55
C ALA A 159 -3.48 -1.26 -18.28
N THR A 160 -3.96 -0.82 -17.11
CA THR A 160 -3.98 0.61 -16.72
C THR A 160 -3.42 0.86 -15.32
N TRP A 161 -2.52 -0.01 -14.83
CA TRP A 161 -1.96 0.12 -13.48
C TRP A 161 -0.61 0.85 -13.41
N VAL A 162 0.04 1.14 -14.54
CA VAL A 162 1.38 1.78 -14.55
C VAL A 162 1.41 3.24 -15.00
N LYS A 163 0.25 3.89 -15.18
CA LYS A 163 0.19 5.31 -15.63
C LYS A 163 -0.18 6.33 -14.55
N PHE A 164 -0.43 5.91 -13.30
CA PHE A 164 -0.85 6.84 -12.23
C PHE A 164 0.29 7.35 -11.32
N PHE A 165 1.50 6.79 -11.40
CA PHE A 165 2.65 7.24 -10.59
C PHE A 165 3.62 8.19 -11.32
N SER A 166 3.41 8.46 -12.61
CA SER A 166 4.29 9.33 -13.39
C SER A 166 3.97 10.83 -13.29
N ASP A 167 2.81 11.21 -12.77
CA ASP A 167 2.31 12.60 -12.86
C ASP A 167 2.49 13.44 -11.57
N ILE A 168 3.21 12.92 -10.57
CA ILE A 168 3.45 13.62 -9.28
C ILE A 168 4.76 14.44 -9.25
N LYS A 169 5.39 14.70 -10.39
CA LYS A 169 6.55 15.62 -10.47
C LYS A 169 6.40 16.69 -11.54
N SER A 170 5.62 17.72 -11.24
CA SER A 170 5.85 19.09 -11.73
C SER A 170 5.14 20.12 -10.84
N PRO A 171 5.86 20.95 -10.04
CA PRO A 171 5.30 22.15 -9.47
C PRO A 171 5.45 23.29 -10.50
N GLY A 172 4.41 23.48 -11.32
CA GLY A 172 4.30 24.61 -12.25
C GLY A 172 3.42 25.71 -11.69
N THR A 173 4.04 26.77 -11.18
CA THR A 173 3.44 28.01 -10.68
C THR A 173 2.54 28.67 -11.74
N PHE A 174 1.23 28.77 -11.49
CA PHE A 174 0.33 29.66 -12.24
C PHE A 174 -0.70 30.33 -11.32
N PHE A 175 -0.35 31.50 -10.81
CA PHE A 175 -1.25 32.63 -10.55
C PHE A 175 -0.45 33.84 -11.06
N GLY A 176 -0.81 34.56 -12.12
CA GLY A 176 -2.05 35.30 -12.31
C GLY A 176 -1.67 36.77 -12.53
N ARG A 177 -1.65 37.22 -13.79
CA ARG A 177 -1.65 38.65 -14.22
C ARG A 177 -3.12 38.99 -14.49
N PRO A 178 -3.70 40.18 -14.16
CA PRO A 178 -3.26 41.45 -14.77
C PRO A 178 -3.53 42.77 -14.01
N ALA A 179 -2.75 43.81 -14.35
CA ALA A 179 -3.23 45.17 -14.54
C ALA A 179 -2.20 45.99 -15.33
N GLN A 180 -2.62 46.59 -16.43
CA GLN A 180 -1.87 47.62 -17.16
C GLN A 180 -2.19 48.99 -16.55
N PRO A 181 -1.22 49.90 -16.42
CA PRO A 181 -1.48 51.33 -16.48
C PRO A 181 -1.01 51.90 -17.82
N MET A 182 -1.95 52.55 -18.50
CA MET A 182 -1.76 53.34 -19.71
C MET A 182 -0.71 54.44 -19.49
N GLY A 183 0.30 54.48 -20.35
CA GLY A 183 1.22 55.60 -20.44
C GLY A 183 0.55 56.80 -21.09
N VAL A 184 0.74 57.98 -20.49
CA VAL A 184 0.60 59.27 -21.19
C VAL A 184 2.00 59.89 -21.27
N SER A 185 2.41 60.16 -22.51
CA SER A 185 3.65 60.83 -22.88
C SER A 185 3.32 62.28 -23.24
N ALA A 186 4.00 63.22 -22.57
CA ALA A 186 4.30 64.58 -23.02
C ALA A 186 5.29 65.13 -21.98
N GLY A 187 6.45 65.71 -22.26
CA GLY A 187 6.90 66.44 -23.44
C GLY A 187 7.63 67.67 -22.91
N SER A 188 8.90 67.83 -23.31
CA SER A 188 9.89 68.80 -22.84
C SER A 188 9.43 70.26 -22.72
N ARG A 189 9.89 70.96 -21.67
CA ARG A 189 10.85 72.08 -21.74
C ARG A 189 11.26 72.53 -20.34
#